data_AF-A0A915E9V9-F1
#
_entry.id   AF-A0A915E9V9-F1
#
_cell.length_a   1.000
_cell.length_b   1.000
_cell.length_c   1.000
_cell.angle_alpha   90.00
_cell.angle_beta   90.00
_cell.angle_gamma   90.00
#
_symmetry.space_group_name_H-M   'P 1'
#
loop_
_entity.id
_entity.type
_entity.pdbx_description
1 polymer ?
#
loop_
_entity_poly.entity_id
_entity_poly.type
_entity_poly.pdbx_seq_one_letter_code
_entity_poly.pdbx_strand_id
1 'polypeptide(L)'
;MCYIFGKTCWSTNQNPGSRTSCGCQQTLWLGFSVNYQCFAANYLWRFQCSLAGGTEAMSQAPYLVRNMRFGAPLGVNIEFEDSLWSSGVDLHAKMPMGITAENLGEKYQITREESDEYALKSQTRWRLANNAGYFKGEIEPIHIKSKKGEVIFEMDQHPRETTLEELGKLKAVFKKDGLVTPGNASGVCDGAAAVVVASQESVEKLHLTPLARIVGWYVVGCDPTIMGIGPVEAIKGLCHKTGVSIDKIDVFDINEAFACQTLAVQKELNLENDRLNVNGGAIAMGHPLGASGARITAHLAHEIQRRGIQYAVGAACIGGGQGIAILLEKV
;
A
#
# COMPACT_ATOMS: atom_id res chain seq x y z
N MET A 1 4.14 -20.11 -14.54
CA MET A 1 3.31 -19.02 -13.97
C MET A 1 3.40 -19.04 -12.44
N CYS A 2 2.88 -18.01 -11.75
CA CYS A 2 2.70 -18.01 -10.29
C CYS A 2 1.35 -17.40 -9.86
N TYR A 3 0.83 -17.85 -8.70
CA TYR A 3 -0.55 -17.61 -8.23
C TYR A 3 -0.66 -17.43 -6.71
N ILE A 4 -1.78 -16.87 -6.20
CA ILE A 4 -1.97 -16.40 -4.80
C ILE A 4 -2.94 -17.27 -3.95
N PHE A 5 -2.55 -17.55 -2.69
CA PHE A 5 -3.33 -18.25 -1.61
C PHE A 5 -3.08 -17.62 -0.21
N GLY A 6 -3.42 -18.27 0.92
CA GLY A 6 -3.24 -17.67 2.28
C GLY A 6 -3.12 -18.59 3.52
N LYS A 7 -2.66 -17.98 4.63
CA LYS A 7 -2.58 -18.41 6.07
C LYS A 7 -1.51 -19.43 6.56
N THR A 8 -1.02 -19.14 7.78
CA THR A 8 -0.19 -19.93 8.74
C THR A 8 1.36 -19.93 8.61
N CYS A 9 2.09 -20.12 9.73
CA CYS A 9 3.56 -19.95 9.86
C CYS A 9 4.28 -21.26 10.34
N TRP A 10 5.19 -21.41 11.33
CA TRP A 10 5.75 -20.57 12.42
C TRP A 10 7.15 -21.12 12.86
N SER A 11 8.09 -20.25 13.28
CA SER A 11 9.41 -20.54 13.91
C SER A 11 10.51 -21.29 13.12
N THR A 12 11.75 -21.19 13.60
CA THR A 12 12.99 -21.69 12.98
C THR A 12 13.62 -22.89 13.70
N ASN A 13 14.02 -23.91 12.95
CA ASN A 13 15.17 -24.75 13.29
C ASN A 13 15.82 -25.31 12.00
N GLN A 14 17.13 -25.57 11.99
CA GLN A 14 17.84 -26.00 10.77
C GLN A 14 17.60 -27.49 10.50
N ASN A 15 16.90 -27.79 9.40
CA ASN A 15 16.65 -29.15 8.90
C ASN A 15 16.41 -29.07 7.36
N PRO A 16 16.53 -30.15 6.57
CA PRO A 16 16.40 -30.08 5.10
C PRO A 16 15.05 -29.59 4.54
N GLY A 17 14.01 -29.46 5.36
CA GLY A 17 12.75 -28.79 5.03
C GLY A 17 12.72 -27.30 5.41
N SER A 18 13.86 -26.61 5.32
CA SER A 18 14.04 -25.25 5.85
C SER A 18 13.29 -24.19 5.02
N ARG A 19 12.24 -23.61 5.61
CA ARG A 19 11.64 -22.37 5.10
C ARG A 19 12.61 -21.21 5.33
N THR A 20 13.13 -20.62 4.26
CA THR A 20 13.94 -19.40 4.32
C THR A 20 13.03 -18.18 4.52
N SER A 21 13.29 -17.37 5.54
CA SER A 21 12.66 -16.07 5.74
C SER A 21 13.63 -14.93 5.40
N CYS A 22 13.10 -13.80 4.94
CA CYS A 22 13.86 -12.59 4.66
C CYS A 22 13.00 -11.38 5.00
N GLY A 23 13.58 -10.38 5.68
CA GLY A 23 12.96 -9.06 5.87
C GLY A 23 13.56 -8.05 4.89
N CYS A 24 12.73 -7.38 4.10
CA CYS A 24 13.16 -6.38 3.13
C CYS A 24 12.71 -4.98 3.58
N GLN A 25 13.59 -4.23 4.24
CA GLN A 25 13.27 -2.87 4.72
C GLN A 25 13.69 -1.81 3.71
N GLN A 26 12.70 -1.24 3.02
CA GLN A 26 12.74 0.06 2.35
C GLN A 26 11.41 0.76 2.68
N THR A 27 11.45 2.07 2.97
CA THR A 27 10.37 2.89 3.58
C THR A 27 8.93 2.42 3.36
N LEU A 28 8.47 2.38 2.10
CA LEU A 28 7.09 2.04 1.70
C LEU A 28 6.98 0.71 0.94
N TRP A 29 8.03 -0.11 0.93
CA TRP A 29 8.19 -1.20 -0.05
C TRP A 29 7.53 -2.52 0.31
N LEU A 30 7.57 -2.92 1.60
CA LEU A 30 7.44 -4.32 2.06
C LEU A 30 6.36 -5.12 1.30
N GLY A 31 5.09 -4.71 1.39
CA GLY A 31 3.98 -5.48 0.84
C GLY A 31 4.08 -5.80 -0.67
N PHE A 32 4.26 -4.81 -1.55
CA PHE A 32 4.40 -5.07 -2.98
C PHE A 32 5.74 -5.72 -3.33
N SER A 33 6.78 -5.39 -2.58
CA SER A 33 8.15 -5.77 -2.92
C SER A 33 8.48 -7.20 -2.53
N VAL A 34 7.98 -7.66 -1.38
CA VAL A 34 8.04 -9.08 -1.01
C VAL A 34 7.18 -9.91 -1.96
N ASN A 35 6.02 -9.40 -2.41
CA ASN A 35 5.19 -10.09 -3.43
C ASN A 35 5.96 -10.31 -4.75
N TYR A 36 6.65 -9.28 -5.25
CA TYR A 36 7.50 -9.44 -6.45
C TYR A 36 8.75 -10.29 -6.14
N GLN A 37 9.43 -10.12 -5.01
CA GLN A 37 10.65 -10.87 -4.69
C GLN A 37 10.35 -12.37 -4.54
N CYS A 38 9.22 -12.74 -3.94
CA CYS A 38 8.75 -14.12 -3.92
C CYS A 38 8.39 -14.63 -5.32
N PHE A 39 7.73 -13.83 -6.18
CA PHE A 39 7.55 -14.20 -7.59
C PHE A 39 8.89 -14.43 -8.28
N ALA A 40 9.86 -13.52 -8.13
CA ALA A 40 11.16 -13.61 -8.78
C ALA A 40 11.98 -14.81 -8.28
N ALA A 41 11.93 -15.12 -6.98
CA ALA A 41 12.58 -16.30 -6.43
C ALA A 41 11.91 -17.62 -6.90
N ASN A 42 10.58 -17.64 -7.06
CA ASN A 42 9.86 -18.75 -7.67
C ASN A 42 10.18 -18.89 -9.17
N TYR A 43 10.24 -17.78 -9.91
CA TYR A 43 10.52 -17.73 -11.35
C TYR A 43 11.97 -18.11 -11.68
N LEU A 44 12.90 -17.87 -10.75
CA LEU A 44 14.28 -18.37 -10.78
C LEU A 44 14.41 -19.82 -10.22
N TRP A 45 13.30 -20.56 -10.13
CA TRP A 45 13.23 -21.97 -9.71
C TRP A 45 13.79 -22.28 -8.32
N ARG A 46 13.93 -21.28 -7.43
CA ARG A 46 14.49 -21.48 -6.08
C ARG A 46 13.46 -21.93 -5.05
N PHE A 47 12.19 -21.59 -5.24
CA PHE A 47 11.10 -22.01 -4.37
C PHE A 47 9.85 -22.38 -5.19
N GLN A 48 9.16 -23.44 -4.77
CA GLN A 48 7.90 -23.88 -5.39
C GLN A 48 6.69 -23.13 -4.83
N CYS A 49 6.72 -22.76 -3.55
CA CYS A 49 5.67 -22.01 -2.87
C CYS A 49 6.30 -21.11 -1.79
N SER A 50 5.86 -19.85 -1.73
CA SER A 50 6.46 -18.79 -0.92
C SER A 50 5.37 -17.96 -0.24
N LEU A 51 5.44 -17.74 1.07
CA LEU A 51 4.57 -16.77 1.75
C LEU A 51 5.19 -15.37 1.58
N ALA A 52 4.48 -14.49 0.87
CA ALA A 52 4.80 -13.08 0.72
C ALA A 52 3.86 -12.21 1.56
N GLY A 53 4.23 -10.97 1.85
CA GLY A 53 3.39 -10.06 2.62
C GLY A 53 4.16 -8.91 3.25
N GLY A 54 3.44 -8.16 4.09
CA GLY A 54 3.99 -7.07 4.88
C GLY A 54 3.17 -6.83 6.14
N THR A 55 3.78 -6.22 7.14
CA THR A 55 3.19 -5.86 8.42
C THR A 55 3.72 -4.50 8.84
N GLU A 56 2.90 -3.70 9.50
CA GLU A 56 3.30 -2.42 10.08
C GLU A 56 2.58 -2.19 11.42
N ALA A 57 3.28 -1.58 12.37
CA ALA A 57 2.74 -1.22 13.68
C ALA A 57 3.13 0.22 14.02
N MET A 58 2.62 1.18 13.24
CA MET A 58 2.91 2.61 13.37
C MET A 58 2.58 3.15 14.77
N SER A 59 1.54 2.62 15.43
CA SER A 59 1.17 2.98 16.82
C SER A 59 2.20 2.51 17.87
N GLN A 60 3.14 1.66 17.48
CA GLN A 60 4.24 1.15 18.34
C GLN A 60 5.62 1.70 17.91
N ALA A 61 5.66 2.70 17.03
CA ALA A 61 6.89 3.34 16.61
C ALA A 61 7.60 3.99 17.81
N PRO A 62 8.88 3.65 18.09
CA PRO A 62 9.59 4.17 19.26
C PRO A 62 10.04 5.62 19.07
N TYR A 63 10.22 6.32 20.18
CA TYR A 63 11.07 7.52 20.20
C TYR A 63 12.54 7.08 20.27
N LEU A 64 13.39 7.75 19.49
CA LEU A 64 14.82 7.47 19.38
C LEU A 64 15.64 8.58 20.05
N VAL A 65 16.82 8.20 20.54
CA VAL A 65 17.84 9.16 20.98
C VAL A 65 19.14 8.79 20.26
N ARG A 66 19.53 9.59 19.27
CA ARG A 66 20.75 9.33 18.50
C ARG A 66 22.00 9.55 19.34
N ASN A 67 23.11 8.96 18.91
CA ASN A 67 24.45 9.06 19.51
C ASN A 67 24.61 8.55 20.97
N MET A 68 23.53 8.21 21.68
CA MET A 68 23.55 7.81 23.10
C MET A 68 24.24 6.47 23.40
N ARG A 69 24.55 5.64 22.38
CA ARG A 69 25.06 4.27 22.54
C ARG A 69 26.33 4.16 23.41
N PHE A 70 27.16 5.20 23.43
CA PHE A 70 28.42 5.24 24.19
C PHE A 70 28.41 6.31 25.29
N GLY A 71 27.21 6.75 25.70
CA GLY A 71 27.01 7.91 26.57
C GLY A 71 27.02 9.23 25.81
N ALA A 72 26.66 10.31 26.50
CA ALA A 72 26.67 11.68 25.98
C ALA A 72 27.57 12.59 26.85
N PRO A 73 28.20 13.64 26.31
CA PRO A 73 29.00 14.57 27.10
C PRO A 73 28.15 15.31 28.15
N LEU A 74 28.77 15.66 29.28
CA LEU A 74 28.09 16.41 30.34
C LEU A 74 27.57 17.76 29.81
N GLY A 75 26.27 18.02 29.99
CA GLY A 75 25.65 19.30 29.65
C GLY A 75 25.11 19.42 28.22
N VAL A 76 25.12 18.36 27.41
CA VAL A 76 24.40 18.38 26.11
C VAL A 76 22.90 18.17 26.31
N ASN A 77 22.08 18.83 25.50
CA ASN A 77 20.67 18.53 25.41
C ASN A 77 20.46 17.17 24.73
N ILE A 78 19.55 16.36 25.29
CA ILE A 78 19.20 15.05 24.76
C ILE A 78 17.90 15.20 23.97
N GLU A 79 18.01 15.17 22.64
CA GLU A 79 16.87 15.24 21.74
C GLU A 79 16.20 13.87 21.60
N PHE A 80 14.87 13.86 21.76
CA PHE A 80 14.02 12.70 21.53
C PHE A 80 13.35 12.85 20.15
N GLU A 81 13.68 11.95 19.24
CA GLU A 81 13.23 11.95 17.86
C GLU A 81 12.07 10.96 17.66
N ASP A 82 10.98 11.41 17.07
CA ASP A 82 9.88 10.54 16.67
C ASP A 82 10.30 9.71 15.43
N SER A 83 10.44 8.38 15.59
CA SER A 83 10.88 7.53 14.47
C SER A 83 9.86 7.46 13.34
N LEU A 84 8.56 7.59 13.65
CA LEU A 84 7.50 7.58 12.65
C LEU A 84 7.53 8.86 11.82
N TRP A 85 7.68 10.01 12.47
CA TRP A 85 7.83 11.28 11.74
C TRP A 85 9.12 11.30 10.91
N SER A 86 10.24 10.77 11.44
CA SER A 86 11.51 10.68 10.71
C SER A 86 11.44 9.80 9.46
N SER A 87 10.59 8.75 9.44
CA SER A 87 10.38 7.90 8.26
C SER A 87 9.51 8.58 7.19
N GLY A 88 8.69 9.57 7.59
CA GLY A 88 7.90 10.43 6.71
C GLY A 88 8.66 11.59 6.06
N VAL A 89 9.98 11.64 6.18
CA VAL A 89 10.84 12.70 5.60
C VAL A 89 11.90 12.08 4.69
N ASP A 90 11.99 12.56 3.46
CA ASP A 90 13.08 12.21 2.54
C ASP A 90 14.41 12.78 3.06
N LEU A 91 15.40 11.92 3.35
CA LEU A 91 16.68 12.36 3.91
C LEU A 91 17.62 13.01 2.88
N HIS A 92 17.38 12.81 1.58
CA HIS A 92 18.18 13.40 0.51
C HIS A 92 17.62 14.76 0.08
N ALA A 93 16.32 14.81 -0.24
CA ALA A 93 15.60 16.04 -0.57
C ALA A 93 15.26 16.90 0.67
N LYS A 94 15.41 16.34 1.89
CA LYS A 94 15.09 16.97 3.19
C LYS A 94 13.63 17.43 3.28
N MET A 95 12.73 16.62 2.74
CA MET A 95 11.36 17.01 2.40
C MET A 95 10.34 16.03 3.02
N PRO A 96 9.40 16.49 3.87
CA PRO A 96 8.28 15.68 4.33
C PRO A 96 7.42 15.19 3.17
N MET A 97 6.91 13.96 3.23
CA MET A 97 6.13 13.36 2.15
C MET A 97 4.92 14.21 1.75
N GLY A 98 4.27 14.90 2.69
CA GLY A 98 3.17 15.82 2.40
C GLY A 98 3.59 17.00 1.49
N ILE A 99 4.81 17.54 1.63
CA ILE A 99 5.31 18.58 0.72
C ILE A 99 5.49 18.04 -0.70
N THR A 100 5.90 16.77 -0.86
CA THR A 100 5.98 16.15 -2.20
C THR A 100 4.62 16.04 -2.90
N ALA A 101 3.54 15.96 -2.11
CA ALA A 101 2.16 15.97 -2.60
C ALA A 101 1.64 17.40 -2.86
N GLU A 102 2.00 18.39 -2.05
CA GLU A 102 1.77 19.83 -2.35
C GLU A 102 2.43 20.21 -3.68
N ASN A 103 3.70 19.83 -3.91
CA ASN A 103 4.43 20.07 -5.16
C ASN A 103 3.74 19.45 -6.38
N LEU A 104 3.15 18.25 -6.23
CA LEU A 104 2.36 17.61 -7.29
C LEU A 104 1.02 18.32 -7.52
N GLY A 105 0.38 18.79 -6.46
CA GLY A 105 -0.83 19.60 -6.57
C GLY A 105 -0.60 20.88 -7.36
N GLU A 106 0.49 21.61 -7.07
CA GLU A 106 0.90 22.78 -7.85
C GLU A 106 1.20 22.43 -9.30
N LYS A 107 2.00 21.39 -9.55
CA LYS A 107 2.39 20.95 -10.90
C LYS A 107 1.19 20.56 -11.77
N TYR A 108 0.21 19.85 -11.22
CA TYR A 108 -0.97 19.35 -11.93
C TYR A 108 -2.22 20.23 -11.73
N GLN A 109 -2.05 21.44 -11.18
CA GLN A 109 -3.11 22.43 -10.94
C GLN A 109 -4.33 21.83 -10.22
N ILE A 110 -4.05 21.09 -9.14
CA ILE A 110 -5.05 20.39 -8.34
C ILE A 110 -5.51 21.31 -7.20
N THR A 111 -6.81 21.50 -7.09
CA THR A 111 -7.40 22.38 -6.07
C THR A 111 -7.58 21.67 -4.73
N ARG A 112 -7.87 22.45 -3.69
CA ARG A 112 -8.18 21.91 -2.35
C ARG A 112 -9.53 21.19 -2.38
N GLU A 113 -10.46 21.72 -3.16
CA GLU A 113 -11.81 21.21 -3.37
C GLU A 113 -11.77 19.85 -4.09
N GLU A 114 -11.01 19.73 -5.19
CA GLU A 114 -10.78 18.42 -5.85
C GLU A 114 -10.20 17.38 -4.88
N SER A 115 -9.27 17.80 -4.01
CA SER A 115 -8.61 16.92 -3.03
C SER A 115 -9.57 16.43 -1.95
N ASP A 116 -10.47 17.28 -1.46
CA ASP A 116 -11.48 16.93 -0.45
C ASP A 116 -12.66 16.15 -1.07
N GLU A 117 -13.05 16.45 -2.33
CA GLU A 117 -14.00 15.65 -3.10
C GLU A 117 -13.50 14.23 -3.33
N TYR A 118 -12.22 14.08 -3.72
CA TYR A 118 -11.60 12.76 -3.86
C TYR A 118 -11.55 12.01 -2.52
N ALA A 119 -11.27 12.69 -1.41
CA ALA A 119 -11.29 12.09 -0.08
C ALA A 119 -12.68 11.57 0.32
N LEU A 120 -13.74 12.39 0.12
CA LEU A 120 -15.13 11.98 0.36
C LEU A 120 -15.55 10.81 -0.54
N LYS A 121 -15.12 10.82 -1.81
CA LYS A 121 -15.32 9.72 -2.76
C LYS A 121 -14.68 8.41 -2.27
N SER A 122 -13.47 8.46 -1.70
CA SER A 122 -12.80 7.28 -1.13
C SER A 122 -13.56 6.71 0.09
N GLN A 123 -13.92 7.57 1.06
CA GLN A 123 -14.72 7.18 2.23
C GLN A 123 -16.09 6.58 1.82
N THR A 124 -16.79 7.24 0.89
CA THR A 124 -18.10 6.80 0.38
C THR A 124 -18.02 5.42 -0.27
N ARG A 125 -16.96 5.15 -1.04
CA ARG A 125 -16.76 3.86 -1.70
C ARG A 125 -16.41 2.74 -0.75
N TRP A 126 -15.54 2.99 0.24
CA TRP A 126 -15.28 2.00 1.29
C TRP A 126 -16.57 1.64 2.02
N ARG A 127 -17.37 2.64 2.40
CA ARG A 127 -18.66 2.43 3.08
C ARG A 127 -19.60 1.55 2.26
N LEU A 128 -19.70 1.80 0.95
CA LEU A 128 -20.52 0.98 0.04
C LEU A 128 -19.97 -0.46 -0.10
N ALA A 129 -18.66 -0.62 -0.25
CA ALA A 129 -18.02 -1.94 -0.36
C ALA A 129 -18.11 -2.76 0.94
N ASN A 130 -17.94 -2.12 2.09
CA ASN A 130 -18.06 -2.73 3.42
C ASN A 130 -19.51 -3.15 3.71
N ASN A 131 -20.49 -2.27 3.45
CA ASN A 131 -21.91 -2.59 3.59
C ASN A 131 -22.36 -3.72 2.64
N ALA A 132 -21.78 -3.78 1.43
CA ALA A 132 -21.97 -4.89 0.50
C ALA A 132 -21.13 -6.15 0.84
N GLY A 133 -20.33 -6.11 1.91
CA GLY A 133 -19.58 -7.23 2.45
C GLY A 133 -18.34 -7.65 1.64
N TYR A 134 -17.81 -6.81 0.75
CA TYR A 134 -16.74 -7.19 -0.18
C TYR A 134 -15.46 -7.62 0.56
N PHE A 135 -15.09 -6.91 1.62
CA PHE A 135 -13.88 -7.19 2.41
C PHE A 135 -13.96 -8.47 3.28
N LYS A 136 -15.13 -9.10 3.41
CA LYS A 136 -15.33 -10.31 4.23
C LYS A 136 -14.57 -11.55 3.72
N GLY A 137 -14.11 -11.52 2.47
CA GLY A 137 -13.28 -12.59 1.89
C GLY A 137 -11.78 -12.44 2.16
N GLU A 138 -11.32 -11.24 2.53
CA GLU A 138 -9.89 -10.89 2.63
C GLU A 138 -9.42 -10.48 4.04
N ILE A 139 -10.33 -10.00 4.90
CA ILE A 139 -10.04 -9.70 6.31
C ILE A 139 -10.08 -10.99 7.15
N GLU A 140 -9.05 -11.22 7.96
CA GLU A 140 -9.05 -12.24 9.02
C GLU A 140 -9.39 -11.59 10.38
N PRO A 141 -10.41 -12.09 11.12
CA PRO A 141 -10.72 -11.61 12.46
C PRO A 141 -9.56 -11.81 13.46
N ILE A 142 -9.15 -10.74 14.13
CA ILE A 142 -8.13 -10.76 15.18
C ILE A 142 -8.80 -10.86 16.55
N HIS A 143 -8.54 -11.95 17.28
CA HIS A 143 -9.08 -12.21 18.61
C HIS A 143 -8.19 -11.62 19.72
N ILE A 144 -8.57 -10.45 20.23
CA ILE A 144 -7.81 -9.67 21.22
C ILE A 144 -8.29 -10.04 22.64
N LYS A 145 -7.48 -10.82 23.37
CA LYS A 145 -7.79 -11.26 24.74
C LYS A 145 -7.45 -10.17 25.76
N SER A 146 -8.45 -9.68 26.49
CA SER A 146 -8.30 -8.66 27.53
C SER A 146 -8.76 -9.17 28.91
N LYS A 147 -8.41 -8.45 29.98
CA LYS A 147 -8.94 -8.71 31.34
C LYS A 147 -10.46 -8.53 31.48
N LYS A 148 -11.13 -7.95 30.48
CA LYS A 148 -12.59 -7.73 30.45
C LYS A 148 -13.34 -8.73 29.55
N GLY A 149 -12.63 -9.65 28.89
CA GLY A 149 -13.16 -10.54 27.86
C GLY A 149 -12.35 -10.48 26.56
N GLU A 150 -12.75 -11.28 25.58
CA GLU A 150 -12.19 -11.25 24.23
C GLU A 150 -12.92 -10.20 23.37
N VAL A 151 -12.17 -9.46 22.57
CA VAL A 151 -12.69 -8.51 21.57
C VAL A 151 -12.27 -9.00 20.20
N ILE A 152 -13.22 -9.14 19.28
CA ILE A 152 -12.96 -9.52 17.89
C ILE A 152 -12.80 -8.23 17.06
N PHE A 153 -11.71 -8.15 16.31
CA PHE A 153 -11.44 -7.07 15.36
C PHE A 153 -11.53 -7.63 13.94
N GLU A 154 -12.59 -7.30 13.20
CA GLU A 154 -12.92 -7.89 11.89
C GLU A 154 -13.33 -6.85 10.83
N MET A 155 -13.07 -5.55 11.08
CA MET A 155 -13.42 -4.44 10.19
C MET A 155 -12.41 -3.29 10.37
N ASP A 156 -12.11 -2.58 9.28
CA ASP A 156 -11.27 -1.37 9.31
C ASP A 156 -11.85 -0.31 10.26
N GLN A 157 -10.99 0.33 11.06
CA GLN A 157 -11.39 1.38 12.03
C GLN A 157 -10.95 2.80 11.65
N HIS A 158 -10.14 2.97 10.59
CA HIS A 158 -9.81 4.30 10.05
C HIS A 158 -10.92 5.01 9.27
N PRO A 159 -11.84 4.30 8.57
CA PRO A 159 -12.91 4.94 7.80
C PRO A 159 -13.84 5.80 8.66
N ARG A 160 -14.35 6.87 8.06
CA ARG A 160 -15.17 7.89 8.73
C ARG A 160 -16.33 8.34 7.84
N GLU A 161 -17.52 8.43 8.44
CA GLU A 161 -18.59 9.28 7.89
C GLU A 161 -18.11 10.74 7.92
N THR A 162 -18.26 11.45 6.80
CA THR A 162 -17.84 12.87 6.70
C THR A 162 -18.52 13.54 5.50
N THR A 163 -18.36 14.87 5.40
CA THR A 163 -18.94 15.73 4.38
C THR A 163 -17.91 16.72 3.83
N LEU A 164 -18.15 17.32 2.66
CA LEU A 164 -17.28 18.38 2.12
C LEU A 164 -17.17 19.59 3.05
N GLU A 165 -18.23 19.89 3.81
CA GLU A 165 -18.22 21.00 4.77
C GLU A 165 -17.32 20.73 5.98
N GLU A 166 -17.22 19.48 6.43
CA GLU A 166 -16.30 19.06 7.50
C GLU A 166 -14.87 18.99 7.00
N LEU A 167 -14.65 18.40 5.82
CA LEU A 167 -13.33 18.33 5.18
C LEU A 167 -12.77 19.73 4.94
N GLY A 168 -13.57 20.64 4.36
CA GLY A 168 -13.17 22.03 4.08
C GLY A 168 -12.77 22.84 5.33
N LYS A 169 -13.30 22.50 6.51
CA LYS A 169 -12.90 23.12 7.80
C LYS A 169 -11.51 22.67 8.29
N LEU A 170 -10.95 21.60 7.73
CA LEU A 170 -9.63 21.09 8.14
C LEU A 170 -8.51 21.98 7.61
N LYS A 171 -7.56 22.26 8.49
CA LYS A 171 -6.36 23.06 8.19
C LYS A 171 -5.32 22.22 7.46
N ALA A 172 -4.62 22.86 6.53
CA ALA A 172 -3.43 22.31 5.89
C ALA A 172 -2.32 22.05 6.94
N VAL A 173 -1.62 20.93 6.81
CA VAL A 173 -0.62 20.46 7.79
C VAL A 173 0.80 20.87 7.39
N PHE A 174 1.15 20.72 6.12
CA PHE A 174 2.53 20.83 5.65
C PHE A 174 2.88 22.23 5.12
N LYS A 175 1.91 22.93 4.51
CA LYS A 175 2.09 24.27 3.94
C LYS A 175 0.94 25.19 4.40
N LYS A 176 1.24 26.45 4.71
CA LYS A 176 0.18 27.46 4.95
C LYS A 176 -0.64 27.64 3.68
N ASP A 177 -1.97 27.57 3.82
CA ASP A 177 -2.93 27.63 2.71
C ASP A 177 -2.72 26.52 1.66
N GLY A 178 -2.11 25.39 2.07
CA GLY A 178 -1.88 24.22 1.23
C GLY A 178 -3.09 23.30 1.05
N LEU A 179 -2.89 22.26 0.25
CA LEU A 179 -3.89 21.26 -0.13
C LEU A 179 -4.02 20.15 0.92
N VAL A 180 -2.91 19.76 1.56
CA VAL A 180 -2.83 18.50 2.32
C VAL A 180 -3.33 18.64 3.76
N THR A 181 -4.39 17.91 4.09
CA THR A 181 -5.05 17.89 5.40
C THR A 181 -5.20 16.46 5.95
N PRO A 182 -5.52 16.26 7.25
CA PRO A 182 -5.91 14.96 7.78
C PRO A 182 -7.21 14.40 7.16
N GLY A 183 -7.96 15.23 6.43
CA GLY A 183 -9.17 14.83 5.71
C GLY A 183 -8.85 14.08 4.42
N ASN A 184 -7.80 14.50 3.72
CA ASN A 184 -7.45 14.08 2.35
C ASN A 184 -6.07 13.39 2.22
N ALA A 185 -5.38 13.16 3.33
CA ALA A 185 -4.24 12.26 3.45
C ALA A 185 -4.64 10.89 4.02
N SER A 186 -3.86 9.85 3.77
CA SER A 186 -4.02 8.55 4.44
C SER A 186 -3.65 8.60 5.91
N GLY A 187 -4.38 7.85 6.74
CA GLY A 187 -4.07 7.71 8.17
C GLY A 187 -2.82 6.89 8.49
N VAL A 188 -2.13 7.30 9.56
CA VAL A 188 -1.24 6.45 10.36
C VAL A 188 -2.06 5.26 10.89
N CYS A 189 -1.67 4.03 10.56
CA CYS A 189 -2.44 2.82 10.86
C CYS A 189 -1.55 1.60 11.09
N ASP A 190 -2.06 0.66 11.89
CA ASP A 190 -1.45 -0.66 12.07
C ASP A 190 -2.13 -1.69 11.15
N GLY A 191 -1.40 -2.72 10.72
CA GLY A 191 -1.99 -3.79 9.92
C GLY A 191 -0.99 -4.79 9.38
N ALA A 192 -1.51 -5.93 8.90
CA ALA A 192 -0.72 -6.95 8.23
C ALA A 192 -1.53 -7.57 7.08
N ALA A 193 -0.86 -7.88 5.97
CA ALA A 193 -1.47 -8.54 4.82
C ALA A 193 -0.45 -9.52 4.19
N ALA A 194 -0.92 -10.69 3.76
CA ALA A 194 -0.06 -11.74 3.24
C ALA A 194 -0.72 -12.54 2.12
N VAL A 195 0.08 -12.95 1.14
CA VAL A 195 -0.31 -13.74 -0.03
C VAL A 195 0.70 -14.85 -0.27
N VAL A 196 0.22 -16.08 -0.45
CA VAL A 196 1.06 -17.25 -0.72
C VAL A 196 1.26 -17.37 -2.23
N VAL A 197 2.45 -17.02 -2.72
CA VAL A 197 2.82 -17.10 -4.13
C VAL A 197 3.35 -18.50 -4.45
N ALA A 198 2.59 -19.30 -5.20
CA ALA A 198 2.96 -20.66 -5.63
C ALA A 198 3.18 -20.75 -7.15
N SER A 199 4.11 -21.62 -7.58
CA SER A 199 4.38 -21.88 -8.99
C SER A 199 3.27 -22.72 -9.65
N GLN A 200 3.19 -22.70 -10.98
CA GLN A 200 2.25 -23.53 -11.74
C GLN A 200 2.41 -25.03 -11.49
N GLU A 201 3.64 -25.55 -11.50
CA GLU A 201 3.91 -26.95 -11.15
C GLU A 201 3.34 -27.28 -9.77
N SER A 202 3.44 -26.35 -8.82
CA SER A 202 2.92 -26.51 -7.46
C SER A 202 1.40 -26.43 -7.37
N VAL A 203 0.76 -25.59 -8.18
CA VAL A 203 -0.71 -25.51 -8.28
C VAL A 203 -1.29 -26.80 -8.86
N GLU A 204 -0.67 -27.33 -9.92
CA GLU A 204 -1.05 -28.61 -10.54
C GLU A 204 -0.84 -29.79 -9.57
N LYS A 205 0.35 -29.89 -8.97
CA LYS A 205 0.81 -30.97 -8.07
C LYS A 205 0.13 -30.99 -6.69
N LEU A 206 -0.33 -29.86 -6.19
CA LEU A 206 -1.03 -29.73 -4.90
C LEU A 206 -2.53 -29.47 -5.07
N HIS A 207 -3.04 -29.49 -6.31
CA HIS A 207 -4.45 -29.31 -6.67
C HIS A 207 -5.07 -28.03 -6.07
N LEU A 208 -4.37 -26.91 -6.19
CA LEU A 208 -4.78 -25.64 -5.59
C LEU A 208 -5.70 -24.85 -6.55
N THR A 209 -6.68 -24.12 -6.01
CA THR A 209 -7.56 -23.23 -6.80
C THR A 209 -7.12 -21.77 -6.64
N PRO A 210 -6.37 -21.19 -7.60
CA PRO A 210 -5.79 -19.86 -7.45
C PRO A 210 -6.81 -18.72 -7.53
N LEU A 211 -6.57 -17.63 -6.78
CA LEU A 211 -7.42 -16.42 -6.86
C LEU A 211 -7.11 -15.54 -8.07
N ALA A 212 -5.82 -15.38 -8.39
CA ALA A 212 -5.35 -14.60 -9.53
C ALA A 212 -3.97 -15.08 -9.98
N ARG A 213 -3.61 -14.77 -11.22
CA ARG A 213 -2.29 -14.98 -11.81
C ARG A 213 -1.51 -13.67 -11.80
N ILE A 214 -0.27 -13.68 -11.33
CA ILE A 214 0.64 -12.54 -11.51
C ILE A 214 1.18 -12.58 -12.96
N VAL A 215 0.94 -11.51 -13.73
CA VAL A 215 1.44 -11.36 -15.10
C VAL A 215 2.84 -10.75 -15.11
N GLY A 216 3.04 -9.72 -14.28
CA GLY A 216 4.29 -9.00 -14.19
C GLY A 216 4.23 -7.86 -13.18
N TRP A 217 5.37 -7.21 -12.98
CA TRP A 217 5.55 -6.05 -12.12
C TRP A 217 6.62 -5.15 -12.74
N TYR A 218 6.63 -3.88 -12.36
CA TYR A 218 7.67 -2.91 -12.73
C TYR A 218 8.00 -2.02 -11.54
N VAL A 219 9.24 -1.56 -11.46
CA VAL A 219 9.74 -0.66 -10.43
C VAL A 219 10.59 0.41 -11.11
N VAL A 220 10.45 1.66 -10.70
CA VAL A 220 11.08 2.81 -11.34
C VAL A 220 11.54 3.84 -10.30
N GLY A 221 12.61 4.56 -10.61
CA GLY A 221 13.03 5.77 -9.88
C GLY A 221 12.43 7.03 -10.52
N CYS A 222 12.18 8.05 -9.70
CA CYS A 222 11.68 9.37 -10.11
C CYS A 222 12.27 10.44 -9.18
N ASP A 223 11.96 11.70 -9.41
CA ASP A 223 12.43 12.81 -8.58
C ASP A 223 11.81 12.71 -7.16
N PRO A 224 12.62 12.66 -6.08
CA PRO A 224 12.11 12.54 -4.71
C PRO A 224 11.25 13.73 -4.27
N THR A 225 11.42 14.92 -4.86
CA THR A 225 10.60 16.10 -4.54
C THR A 225 9.15 15.98 -5.04
N ILE A 226 8.88 15.04 -5.95
CA ILE A 226 7.55 14.75 -6.51
C ILE A 226 7.27 13.22 -6.54
N MET A 227 7.81 12.49 -5.55
CA MET A 227 7.80 11.01 -5.49
C MET A 227 6.42 10.37 -5.72
N GLY A 228 5.35 11.10 -5.39
CA GLY A 228 3.95 10.71 -5.59
C GLY A 228 3.59 10.30 -7.03
N ILE A 229 4.34 10.75 -8.04
CA ILE A 229 4.12 10.42 -9.46
C ILE A 229 4.71 9.08 -9.89
N GLY A 230 5.53 8.43 -9.04
CA GLY A 230 6.16 7.13 -9.33
C GLY A 230 5.23 6.04 -9.92
N PRO A 231 3.96 5.89 -9.49
CA PRO A 231 3.01 4.96 -10.11
C PRO A 231 2.84 5.11 -11.62
N VAL A 232 2.97 6.33 -12.16
CA VAL A 232 2.76 6.61 -13.58
C VAL A 232 3.75 5.83 -14.43
N GLU A 233 5.05 6.06 -14.21
CA GLU A 233 6.11 5.40 -14.98
C GLU A 233 6.25 3.92 -14.61
N ALA A 234 5.82 3.53 -13.40
CA ALA A 234 5.69 2.12 -13.03
C ALA A 234 4.58 1.42 -13.84
N ILE A 235 3.42 2.04 -14.02
CA ILE A 235 2.30 1.50 -14.81
C ILE A 235 2.64 1.51 -16.30
N LYS A 236 3.18 2.61 -16.85
CA LYS A 236 3.65 2.70 -18.26
C LYS A 236 4.71 1.62 -18.54
N GLY A 237 5.72 1.48 -17.68
CA GLY A 237 6.77 0.46 -17.80
C GLY A 237 6.26 -0.98 -17.65
N LEU A 238 5.27 -1.21 -16.78
CA LEU A 238 4.58 -2.50 -16.63
C LEU A 238 3.79 -2.89 -17.88
N CYS A 239 3.02 -1.97 -18.46
CA CYS A 239 2.27 -2.19 -19.70
C CYS A 239 3.23 -2.54 -20.85
N HIS A 240 4.31 -1.77 -21.02
CA HIS A 240 5.36 -2.05 -22.01
C HIS A 240 6.04 -3.42 -21.79
N LYS A 241 6.33 -3.79 -20.53
CA LYS A 241 6.97 -5.08 -20.18
C LYS A 241 6.06 -6.30 -20.39
N THR A 242 4.74 -6.13 -20.30
CA THR A 242 3.77 -7.24 -20.41
C THR A 242 3.05 -7.31 -21.76
N GLY A 243 3.07 -6.24 -22.55
CA GLY A 243 2.32 -6.12 -23.80
C GLY A 243 0.82 -5.84 -23.62
N VAL A 244 0.35 -5.64 -22.38
CA VAL A 244 -1.05 -5.33 -22.07
C VAL A 244 -1.25 -3.81 -22.14
N SER A 245 -2.18 -3.34 -22.98
CA SER A 245 -2.50 -1.89 -23.03
C SER A 245 -3.19 -1.43 -21.75
N ILE A 246 -3.00 -0.16 -21.40
CA ILE A 246 -3.66 0.48 -20.25
C ILE A 246 -5.19 0.47 -20.38
N ASP A 247 -5.71 0.48 -21.61
CA ASP A 247 -7.15 0.39 -21.94
C ASP A 247 -7.75 -1.00 -21.73
N LYS A 248 -6.91 -2.01 -21.43
CA LYS A 248 -7.34 -3.38 -21.12
C LYS A 248 -7.31 -3.72 -19.63
N ILE A 249 -6.88 -2.79 -18.78
CA ILE A 249 -6.90 -2.96 -17.33
C ILE A 249 -8.29 -2.55 -16.81
N ASP A 250 -9.06 -3.49 -16.29
CA ASP A 250 -10.42 -3.24 -15.84
C ASP A 250 -10.47 -2.34 -14.58
N VAL A 251 -9.56 -2.55 -13.63
CA VAL A 251 -9.46 -1.74 -12.40
C VAL A 251 -8.02 -1.44 -11.96
N PHE A 252 -7.84 -0.31 -11.29
CA PHE A 252 -6.60 0.11 -10.65
C PHE A 252 -6.82 0.33 -9.14
N ASP A 253 -5.96 -0.19 -8.28
CA ASP A 253 -5.84 0.21 -6.87
C ASP A 253 -4.47 0.88 -6.69
N ILE A 254 -4.48 2.20 -6.68
CA ILE A 254 -3.31 3.06 -6.53
C ILE A 254 -3.33 3.65 -5.12
N ASN A 255 -2.30 3.36 -4.33
CA ASN A 255 -2.23 3.70 -2.92
C ASN A 255 -2.38 5.20 -2.65
N GLU A 256 -3.48 5.57 -1.98
CA GLU A 256 -3.88 6.95 -1.72
C GLU A 256 -3.12 7.60 -0.56
N ALA A 257 -1.79 7.77 -0.69
CA ALA A 257 -1.01 8.45 0.34
C ALA A 257 -1.53 9.89 0.58
N PHE A 258 -1.85 10.59 -0.51
CA PHE A 258 -2.51 11.90 -0.51
C PHE A 258 -3.46 12.03 -1.71
N ALA A 259 -4.59 12.71 -1.53
CA ALA A 259 -5.58 12.91 -2.59
C ALA A 259 -4.99 13.64 -3.81
N CYS A 260 -4.25 14.74 -3.62
CA CYS A 260 -3.60 15.46 -4.71
C CYS A 260 -2.53 14.62 -5.43
N GLN A 261 -1.81 13.74 -4.73
CA GLN A 261 -0.90 12.77 -5.34
C GLN A 261 -1.66 11.75 -6.21
N THR A 262 -2.79 11.24 -5.70
CA THR A 262 -3.62 10.26 -6.42
C THR A 262 -4.26 10.88 -7.66
N LEU A 263 -4.78 12.10 -7.54
CA LEU A 263 -5.32 12.91 -8.64
C LEU A 263 -4.26 13.27 -9.68
N ALA A 264 -3.01 13.55 -9.28
CA ALA A 264 -1.91 13.79 -10.22
C ALA A 264 -1.62 12.54 -11.07
N VAL A 265 -1.56 11.36 -10.44
CA VAL A 265 -1.42 10.07 -11.16
C VAL A 265 -2.63 9.81 -12.06
N GLN A 266 -3.86 10.10 -11.60
CA GLN A 266 -5.08 9.93 -12.39
C GLN A 266 -5.10 10.83 -13.63
N LYS A 267 -4.76 12.13 -13.49
CA LYS A 267 -4.68 13.11 -14.57
C LYS A 267 -3.60 12.73 -15.60
N GLU A 268 -2.41 12.35 -15.14
CA GLU A 268 -1.26 11.98 -15.99
C GLU A 268 -1.46 10.66 -16.76
N LEU A 269 -2.19 9.68 -16.20
CA LEU A 269 -2.54 8.43 -16.87
C LEU A 269 -3.90 8.47 -17.60
N ASN A 270 -4.61 9.60 -17.56
CA ASN A 270 -5.97 9.78 -18.09
C ASN A 270 -6.96 8.66 -17.64
N LEU A 271 -6.93 8.29 -16.36
CA LEU A 271 -7.73 7.18 -15.84
C LEU A 271 -9.17 7.59 -15.52
N GLU A 272 -10.11 6.83 -16.07
CA GLU A 272 -11.54 7.01 -15.86
C GLU A 272 -11.92 6.82 -14.38
N ASN A 273 -12.87 7.64 -13.93
CA ASN A 273 -13.14 7.85 -12.51
C ASN A 273 -13.66 6.61 -11.76
N ASP A 274 -14.24 5.66 -12.50
CA ASP A 274 -14.88 4.41 -12.08
C ASP A 274 -13.97 3.18 -12.14
N ARG A 275 -12.80 3.28 -12.80
CA ARG A 275 -11.77 2.21 -12.87
C ARG A 275 -10.72 2.35 -11.76
N LEU A 276 -10.45 3.56 -11.28
CA LEU A 276 -9.53 3.83 -10.17
C LEU A 276 -10.22 3.66 -8.81
N ASN A 277 -9.56 2.95 -7.87
CA ASN A 277 -9.87 2.83 -6.43
C ASN A 277 -11.36 2.57 -6.14
N VAL A 278 -11.88 1.52 -6.78
CA VAL A 278 -13.31 1.26 -6.97
C VAL A 278 -14.08 0.99 -5.67
N ASN A 279 -13.40 0.50 -4.64
CA ASN A 279 -13.93 0.21 -3.31
C ASN A 279 -13.39 1.19 -2.24
N GLY A 280 -12.85 2.34 -2.65
CA GLY A 280 -12.07 3.23 -1.79
C GLY A 280 -10.60 2.82 -1.74
N GLY A 281 -9.80 3.59 -1.01
CA GLY A 281 -8.36 3.37 -0.88
C GLY A 281 -7.81 3.82 0.48
N ALA A 282 -6.53 4.17 0.53
CA ALA A 282 -5.82 4.44 1.78
C ALA A 282 -6.26 5.71 2.54
N ILE A 283 -7.04 6.62 1.92
CA ILE A 283 -7.68 7.74 2.66
C ILE A 283 -8.83 7.22 3.54
N ALA A 284 -9.50 6.14 3.12
CA ALA A 284 -10.53 5.46 3.90
C ALA A 284 -9.94 4.37 4.82
N MET A 285 -9.23 3.39 4.25
CA MET A 285 -8.71 2.22 4.98
C MET A 285 -7.45 2.51 5.81
N GLY A 286 -6.79 3.65 5.60
CA GLY A 286 -5.49 3.96 6.20
C GLY A 286 -4.29 3.37 5.44
N HIS A 287 -3.08 3.73 5.88
CA HIS A 287 -1.83 3.35 5.20
C HIS A 287 -0.79 2.76 6.17
N PRO A 288 -0.97 1.50 6.62
CA PRO A 288 0.08 0.74 7.28
C PRO A 288 1.23 0.48 6.29
N LEU A 289 2.25 1.35 6.30
CA LEU A 289 3.30 1.49 5.28
C LEU A 289 3.82 0.13 4.76
N GLY A 290 4.28 -0.73 5.68
CA GLY A 290 4.79 -2.04 5.36
C GLY A 290 3.75 -3.01 4.78
N ALA A 291 2.48 -2.95 5.20
CA ALA A 291 1.43 -3.88 4.77
C ALA A 291 0.71 -3.47 3.49
N SER A 292 0.60 -2.16 3.17
CA SER A 292 -0.32 -1.65 2.16
C SER A 292 -0.19 -2.29 0.76
N GLY A 293 1.02 -2.55 0.27
CA GLY A 293 1.19 -3.21 -1.03
C GLY A 293 0.69 -4.67 -1.07
N ALA A 294 0.74 -5.38 0.07
CA ALA A 294 0.18 -6.71 0.18
C ALA A 294 -1.35 -6.67 0.36
N ARG A 295 -1.88 -5.66 1.07
CA ARG A 295 -3.33 -5.37 1.13
C ARG A 295 -3.88 -5.16 -0.28
N ILE A 296 -3.26 -4.27 -1.07
CA ILE A 296 -3.68 -3.98 -2.45
C ILE A 296 -3.62 -5.24 -3.32
N THR A 297 -2.52 -6.01 -3.24
CA THR A 297 -2.37 -7.24 -4.06
C THR A 297 -3.43 -8.29 -3.69
N ALA A 298 -3.76 -8.45 -2.40
CA ALA A 298 -4.83 -9.34 -1.96
C ALA A 298 -6.20 -8.83 -2.45
N HIS A 299 -6.52 -7.55 -2.18
CA HIS A 299 -7.78 -6.92 -2.56
C HIS A 299 -8.08 -7.08 -4.06
N LEU A 300 -7.09 -6.82 -4.92
CA LEU A 300 -7.26 -6.97 -6.37
C LEU A 300 -7.45 -8.43 -6.82
N ALA A 301 -6.87 -9.41 -6.12
CA ALA A 301 -7.14 -10.83 -6.39
C ALA A 301 -8.58 -11.23 -6.01
N HIS A 302 -9.11 -10.66 -4.93
CA HIS A 302 -10.53 -10.83 -4.56
C HIS A 302 -11.47 -10.07 -5.51
N GLU A 303 -11.12 -8.86 -5.96
CA GLU A 303 -11.91 -8.09 -6.94
C GLU A 303 -11.97 -8.77 -8.32
N ILE A 304 -10.87 -9.39 -8.79
CA ILE A 304 -10.85 -10.19 -10.02
C ILE A 304 -11.92 -11.29 -9.98
N GLN A 305 -11.99 -12.04 -8.88
CA GLN A 305 -12.98 -13.10 -8.69
C GLN A 305 -14.40 -12.53 -8.50
N ARG A 306 -14.56 -11.50 -7.66
CA ARG A 306 -15.87 -10.93 -7.31
C ARG A 306 -16.55 -10.19 -8.46
N ARG A 307 -15.80 -9.50 -9.31
CA ARG A 307 -16.32 -8.82 -10.52
C ARG A 307 -16.26 -9.69 -11.78
N GLY A 308 -15.46 -10.75 -11.78
CA GLY A 308 -15.21 -11.59 -12.95
C GLY A 308 -14.36 -10.94 -14.04
N ILE A 309 -13.74 -9.79 -13.75
CA ILE A 309 -12.89 -8.98 -14.65
C ILE A 309 -11.59 -9.71 -15.04
N GLN A 310 -10.94 -9.26 -16.12
CA GLN A 310 -9.78 -9.94 -16.70
C GLN A 310 -8.44 -9.44 -16.13
N TYR A 311 -8.28 -8.13 -15.94
CA TYR A 311 -7.01 -7.50 -15.58
C TYR A 311 -7.18 -6.45 -14.47
N ALA A 312 -6.27 -6.47 -13.48
CA ALA A 312 -6.22 -5.46 -12.42
C ALA A 312 -4.77 -5.04 -12.13
N VAL A 313 -4.54 -3.74 -11.87
CA VAL A 313 -3.22 -3.21 -11.51
C VAL A 313 -3.20 -2.60 -10.12
N GLY A 314 -2.28 -3.08 -9.28
CA GLY A 314 -1.95 -2.47 -7.99
C GLY A 314 -0.71 -1.60 -8.14
N ALA A 315 -0.71 -0.38 -7.59
CA ALA A 315 0.46 0.51 -7.63
C ALA A 315 0.64 1.37 -6.37
N ALA A 316 1.86 1.83 -6.11
CA ALA A 316 2.17 2.77 -5.04
C ALA A 316 3.34 3.72 -5.37
N CYS A 317 3.25 4.94 -4.86
CA CYS A 317 4.37 5.88 -4.75
C CYS A 317 5.20 5.58 -3.51
N ILE A 318 6.47 5.97 -3.54
CA ILE A 318 7.45 5.58 -2.52
C ILE A 318 8.39 6.76 -2.23
N GLY A 319 8.43 7.19 -0.96
CA GLY A 319 9.40 8.18 -0.44
C GLY A 319 10.83 7.71 -0.61
N GLY A 320 11.72 8.61 -1.04
CA GLY A 320 12.98 8.26 -1.72
C GLY A 320 12.91 8.39 -3.24
N GLY A 321 11.77 8.80 -3.82
CA GLY A 321 11.62 9.03 -5.26
C GLY A 321 11.47 7.75 -6.06
N GLN A 322 10.51 6.88 -5.73
CA GLN A 322 10.31 5.60 -6.44
C GLN A 322 8.83 5.29 -6.68
N GLY A 323 8.55 4.36 -7.60
CA GLY A 323 7.23 3.84 -7.88
C GLY A 323 7.24 2.35 -8.20
N ILE A 324 6.17 1.65 -7.83
CA ILE A 324 5.97 0.21 -8.08
C ILE A 324 4.57 -0.05 -8.63
N ALA A 325 4.47 -1.01 -9.55
CA ALA A 325 3.20 -1.53 -10.06
C ALA A 325 3.25 -3.05 -10.28
N ILE A 326 2.13 -3.74 -10.07
CA ILE A 326 1.92 -5.17 -10.33
C ILE A 326 0.65 -5.38 -11.16
N LEU A 327 0.71 -6.25 -12.18
CA LEU A 327 -0.43 -6.66 -13.01
C LEU A 327 -0.88 -8.06 -12.59
N LEU A 328 -2.13 -8.15 -12.17
CA LEU A 328 -2.85 -9.38 -11.93
C LEU A 328 -3.82 -9.67 -13.09
N GLU A 329 -4.04 -10.95 -13.35
CA GLU A 329 -4.96 -11.46 -14.35
C GLU A 329 -5.83 -12.57 -13.75
N LYS A 330 -7.03 -12.73 -14.31
CA LYS A 330 -7.92 -13.86 -14.06
C LYS A 330 -7.26 -15.21 -14.39
N VAL A 331 -7.83 -16.28 -13.85
CA VAL A 331 -7.43 -17.69 -14.03
C VAL A 331 -8.52 -18.50 -14.71
#